data_AF-A0A918DJQ1-F1
#
_entry.id   AF-A0A918DJQ1-F1
#
_cell.length_a   1.000
_cell.length_b   1.000
_cell.length_c   1.000
_cell.angle_alpha   90.00
_cell.angle_beta   90.00
_cell.angle_gamma   90.00
#
_symmetry.space_group_name_H-M   'P 1'
#
loop_
_entity.id
_entity.type
_entity.pdbx_description
1 polymer ?
#
loop_
_entity_poly.entity_id
_entity_poly.type
_entity_poly.pdbx_seq_one_letter_code
_entity_poly.pdbx_strand_id
1 'polypeptide(L)'
;MSKIITQLFNTNLQGLELLFIAYRRLKKDDPVMSRQLFDKFKTGLELHIRHEEQRLLPELALVSAAHELISKAQQEHQQLRQQLEWIENLLDKRIDSLEDDRTLELMLVDHIENDEFELYPACDKMLNTDAVTRVLMALYP
;
A
#
# COMPACT_ATOMS: atom_id res chain seq x y z
N MET A 1 -2.76 24.73 2.73
CA MET A 1 -2.66 23.96 1.47
C MET A 1 -3.58 22.76 1.58
N SER A 2 -4.19 22.33 0.47
CA SER A 2 -5.02 21.12 0.46
C SER A 2 -4.18 19.91 0.86
N LYS A 3 -4.67 19.04 1.75
CA LYS A 3 -4.00 17.77 2.13
C LYS A 3 -4.33 16.67 1.12
N ILE A 4 -4.13 16.97 -0.16
CA ILE A 4 -4.69 16.17 -1.24
C ILE A 4 -3.96 14.84 -1.40
N ILE A 5 -2.64 14.80 -1.17
CA ILE A 5 -1.87 13.56 -1.23
C ILE A 5 -2.31 12.65 -0.09
N THR A 6 -2.36 13.16 1.14
CA THR A 6 -2.85 12.40 2.30
C THR A 6 -4.24 11.83 2.06
N GLN A 7 -5.19 12.66 1.60
CA GLN A 7 -6.56 12.20 1.37
C GLN A 7 -6.64 11.11 0.30
N LEU A 8 -5.93 11.28 -0.81
CA LEU A 8 -5.99 10.37 -1.94
C LEU A 8 -5.43 8.99 -1.58
N PHE A 9 -4.22 8.95 -1.03
CA PHE A 9 -3.53 7.70 -0.75
C PHE A 9 -4.11 6.98 0.49
N ASN A 10 -4.51 7.71 1.55
CA ASN A 10 -5.19 7.09 2.70
C ASN A 10 -6.53 6.45 2.29
N THR A 11 -7.31 7.13 1.44
CA THR A 11 -8.58 6.55 0.96
C THR A 11 -8.35 5.25 0.19
N ASN A 12 -7.26 5.19 -0.59
CA ASN A 12 -6.88 3.98 -1.29
C ASN A 12 -6.47 2.86 -0.31
N LEU A 13 -5.61 3.14 0.67
CA LEU A 13 -5.20 2.19 1.69
C LEU A 13 -6.37 1.65 2.52
N GLN A 14 -7.31 2.51 2.94
CA GLN A 14 -8.54 2.09 3.64
C GLN A 14 -9.37 1.10 2.82
N GLY A 15 -9.48 1.31 1.51
CA GLY A 15 -10.15 0.37 0.62
C GLY A 15 -9.46 -0.99 0.56
N LEU A 16 -8.12 -1.01 0.52
CA LEU A 16 -7.32 -2.23 0.52
C LEU A 16 -7.41 -2.99 1.84
N GLU A 17 -7.37 -2.27 2.96
CA GLU A 17 -7.52 -2.84 4.31
C GLU A 17 -8.87 -3.58 4.44
N LEU A 18 -9.96 -2.98 3.96
CA LEU A 18 -11.28 -3.62 3.96
C LEU A 18 -11.31 -4.91 3.14
N LEU A 19 -10.63 -4.96 1.99
CA LEU A 19 -10.51 -6.19 1.20
C LEU A 19 -9.74 -7.27 1.95
N PHE A 20 -8.65 -6.90 2.62
CA PHE A 20 -7.82 -7.83 3.39
C PHE A 20 -8.57 -8.40 4.61
N ILE A 21 -9.30 -7.55 5.34
CA ILE A 21 -10.18 -7.97 6.45
C ILE A 21 -11.25 -8.96 5.94
N ALA A 22 -11.89 -8.65 4.82
CA ALA A 22 -12.91 -9.51 4.23
C ALA A 22 -12.33 -10.87 3.77
N TYR A 23 -11.15 -10.85 3.15
CA TYR A 23 -10.39 -12.06 2.77
C TYR A 23 -10.22 -12.99 3.98
N ARG A 24 -9.65 -12.47 5.07
CA ARG A 24 -9.36 -13.26 6.29
C ARG A 24 -10.61 -13.83 6.93
N ARG A 25 -11.67 -13.01 7.03
CA ARG A 25 -12.95 -13.44 7.60
C ARG A 25 -13.58 -14.60 6.84
N LEU A 26 -13.52 -14.58 5.50
CA LEU A 26 -14.20 -15.57 4.66
C LEU A 26 -13.39 -16.84 4.40
N LYS A 27 -12.14 -16.95 4.85
CA LYS A 27 -11.27 -18.12 4.57
C LYS A 27 -11.91 -19.48 4.87
N LYS A 28 -12.73 -19.56 5.92
CA LYS A 28 -13.39 -20.81 6.34
C LYS A 28 -14.79 -20.96 5.73
N ASP A 29 -15.53 -19.87 5.63
CA ASP A 29 -16.96 -19.89 5.28
C ASP A 29 -17.18 -19.88 3.76
N ASP A 30 -16.31 -19.19 3.01
CA ASP A 30 -16.35 -19.12 1.55
C ASP A 30 -14.92 -19.03 0.98
N PRO A 31 -14.22 -20.16 0.81
CA PRO A 31 -12.85 -20.19 0.31
C PRO A 31 -12.69 -19.61 -1.11
N VAL A 32 -13.74 -19.68 -1.93
CA VAL A 32 -13.72 -19.16 -3.31
C VAL A 32 -13.74 -17.65 -3.29
N MET A 33 -14.69 -17.05 -2.56
CA MET A 33 -14.76 -15.60 -2.40
C MET A 33 -13.54 -15.06 -1.65
N SER A 34 -13.07 -15.77 -0.63
CA SER A 34 -11.84 -15.43 0.10
C SER A 34 -10.65 -15.32 -0.86
N ARG A 35 -10.44 -16.29 -1.74
CA ARG A 35 -9.37 -16.21 -2.74
C ARG A 35 -9.52 -15.01 -3.68
N GLN A 36 -10.73 -14.76 -4.18
CA GLN A 36 -10.98 -13.59 -5.04
C GLN A 36 -10.68 -12.27 -4.33
N LEU A 37 -11.02 -12.17 -3.04
CA LEU A 37 -10.70 -10.99 -2.22
C LEU A 37 -9.20 -10.82 -2.03
N PHE A 38 -8.46 -11.91 -1.78
CA PHE A 38 -7.00 -11.87 -1.73
C PHE A 38 -6.40 -11.38 -3.04
N ASP A 39 -6.83 -11.93 -4.19
CA ASP A 39 -6.32 -11.53 -5.51
C ASP A 39 -6.59 -10.03 -5.79
N LYS A 40 -7.78 -9.55 -5.40
CA LYS A 40 -8.14 -8.12 -5.52
C LYS A 40 -7.32 -7.24 -4.59
N PHE A 41 -7.14 -7.64 -3.34
CA PHE A 41 -6.31 -6.95 -2.38
C PHE A 41 -4.86 -6.87 -2.85
N LYS A 42 -4.25 -8.01 -3.22
CA LYS A 42 -2.87 -8.11 -3.72
C LYS A 42 -2.67 -7.20 -4.93
N THR A 43 -3.51 -7.34 -5.96
CA THR A 43 -3.43 -6.51 -7.18
C THR A 43 -3.54 -5.02 -6.84
N GLY A 44 -4.45 -4.67 -5.93
CA GLY A 44 -4.65 -3.30 -5.47
C GLY A 44 -3.45 -2.74 -4.72
N LEU A 45 -2.85 -3.51 -3.81
CA LEU A 45 -1.67 -3.10 -3.05
C LEU A 45 -0.44 -2.97 -3.95
N GLU A 46 -0.24 -3.89 -4.89
CA GLU A 46 0.85 -3.77 -5.87
C GLU A 46 0.70 -2.53 -6.75
N LEU A 47 -0.53 -2.16 -7.11
CA LEU A 47 -0.81 -0.93 -7.85
C LEU A 47 -0.58 0.31 -6.99
N HIS A 48 -1.01 0.29 -5.73
CA HIS A 48 -0.75 1.35 -4.75
C HIS A 48 0.75 1.62 -4.63
N ILE A 49 1.53 0.58 -4.32
CA ILE A 49 2.98 0.67 -4.21
C ILE A 49 3.61 1.22 -5.50
N ARG A 50 3.14 0.75 -6.67
CA ARG A 50 3.62 1.24 -7.95
C ARG A 50 3.35 2.73 -8.14
N HIS A 51 2.17 3.20 -7.75
CA HIS A 51 1.84 4.62 -7.79
C HIS A 51 2.79 5.44 -6.92
N GLU A 52 3.12 4.96 -5.74
CA GLU A 52 4.09 5.64 -4.89
C GLU A 52 5.48 5.66 -5.52
N GLU A 53 6.04 4.48 -5.81
CA GLU A 53 7.41 4.33 -6.27
C GLU A 53 7.67 5.00 -7.62
N GLN A 54 6.69 5.01 -8.52
CA GLN A 54 6.86 5.55 -9.86
C GLN A 54 6.40 7.00 -10.00
N ARG A 55 5.52 7.49 -9.11
CA ARG A 55 4.89 8.82 -9.25
C ARG A 55 5.15 9.73 -8.06
N LEU A 56 4.86 9.27 -6.84
CA LEU A 56 4.95 10.13 -5.64
C LEU A 56 6.39 10.30 -5.16
N LEU A 57 7.07 9.18 -4.89
CA LEU A 57 8.44 9.18 -4.34
C LEU A 57 9.45 9.90 -5.24
N PRO A 58 9.38 9.80 -6.59
CA PRO A 58 10.27 10.56 -7.47
C PRO A 58 10.10 12.08 -7.34
N GLU A 59 8.87 12.58 -7.20
CA GLU A 59 8.63 14.01 -6.99
C GLU A 59 9.15 14.46 -5.62
N LEU A 60 8.99 13.61 -4.60
CA LEU A 60 9.50 13.86 -3.26
C LEU A 60 11.04 13.85 -3.21
N ALA A 61 11.69 13.00 -4.01
CA ALA A 61 13.15 12.90 -4.10
C ALA A 61 13.82 14.18 -4.62
N LEU A 62 13.08 15.01 -5.37
CA LEU A 62 13.58 16.31 -5.84
C LEU A 62 13.69 17.35 -4.72
N VAL A 63 13.11 17.09 -3.55
CA VAL A 63 13.16 17.99 -2.39
C VAL A 63 14.23 17.50 -1.40
N SER A 64 15.15 18.39 -1.03
CA SER A 64 16.18 18.09 -0.02
C SER A 64 15.52 17.73 1.32
N ALA A 65 15.95 16.63 1.94
CA ALA A 65 15.50 16.07 3.24
C ALA A 65 14.43 14.96 3.24
N ALA A 66 14.10 14.35 2.09
CA ALA A 66 13.15 13.23 2.05
C ALA A 66 13.78 11.82 1.94
N HIS A 67 15.12 11.71 1.97
CA HIS A 67 15.81 10.44 1.69
C HIS A 67 15.45 9.30 2.66
N GLU A 68 15.33 9.61 3.95
CA GLU A 68 14.97 8.62 4.97
C GLU A 68 13.53 8.11 4.78
N LEU A 69 12.58 9.02 4.51
CA LEU A 69 11.17 8.66 4.24
C LEU A 69 11.05 7.76 3.00
N ILE A 70 11.73 8.12 1.91
CA ILE A 70 11.73 7.34 0.67
C ILE A 70 12.34 5.96 0.90
N SER A 71 13.48 5.88 1.61
CA SER A 71 14.16 4.61 1.87
C SER A 71 13.32 3.68 2.75
N LYS A 72 12.67 4.23 3.78
CA LYS A 72 11.76 3.49 4.67
C LYS A 72 10.58 2.90 3.89
N ALA A 73 9.87 3.73 3.11
CA ALA A 73 8.75 3.27 2.28
C ALA A 73 9.18 2.17 1.29
N GLN A 74 10.31 2.34 0.59
CA GLN A 74 10.83 1.33 -0.33
C GLN A 74 11.15 0.00 0.35
N GLN A 75 11.70 0.03 1.57
CA GLN A 75 11.98 -1.16 2.34
C GLN A 75 10.68 -1.89 2.75
N GLU A 76 9.69 -1.15 3.24
CA GLU A 76 8.37 -1.69 3.59
C GLU A 76 7.68 -2.32 2.38
N HIS A 77 7.70 -1.63 1.22
CA HIS A 77 7.17 -2.16 -0.03
C HIS A 77 7.82 -3.48 -0.46
N GLN A 78 9.14 -3.60 -0.28
CA GLN A 78 9.84 -4.83 -0.59
C GLN A 78 9.37 -5.97 0.33
N GLN A 79 9.24 -5.72 1.63
CA GLN A 79 8.79 -6.70 2.61
C GLN A 79 7.34 -7.13 2.36
N LEU A 80 6.45 -6.18 2.08
CA LEU A 80 5.05 -6.44 1.75
C LEU A 80 4.90 -7.32 0.50
N ARG A 81 5.64 -7.03 -0.57
CA ARG A 81 5.63 -7.85 -1.80
C ARG A 81 6.06 -9.29 -1.53
N GLN A 82 7.15 -9.46 -0.77
CA GLN A 82 7.65 -10.80 -0.42
C GLN A 82 6.60 -11.58 0.38
N GLN A 83 5.96 -10.94 1.35
CA GLN A 83 4.93 -11.58 2.17
C GLN A 83 3.67 -11.92 1.36
N LEU A 84 3.26 -11.05 0.44
CA LEU A 84 2.15 -11.31 -0.48
C LEU A 84 2.42 -12.50 -1.39
N GLU A 85 3.60 -12.56 -2.01
CA GLU A 85 4.02 -13.69 -2.85
C GLU A 85 4.07 -14.98 -2.04
N TRP A 86 4.54 -14.93 -0.80
CA TRP A 86 4.56 -16.08 0.09
C TRP A 86 3.15 -16.60 0.40
N ILE A 87 2.23 -15.72 0.79
CA ILE A 87 0.84 -16.11 1.07
C ILE A 87 0.17 -16.67 -0.18
N GLU A 88 0.34 -16.04 -1.34
CA GLU A 88 -0.20 -16.54 -2.61
C GLU A 88 0.26 -17.98 -2.88
N ASN A 89 1.55 -18.25 -2.71
CA ASN A 89 2.12 -19.60 -2.87
C ASN A 89 1.51 -20.62 -1.90
N LEU A 90 1.20 -20.24 -0.66
CA LEU A 90 0.51 -21.10 0.30
C LEU A 90 -0.93 -21.38 -0.14
N LEU A 91 -1.65 -20.34 -0.56
CA LEU A 91 -3.03 -20.44 -1.04
C LEU A 91 -3.14 -21.34 -2.29
N ASP A 92 -2.20 -21.21 -3.24
CA ASP A 92 -2.14 -22.05 -4.45
C ASP A 92 -1.94 -23.53 -4.11
N LYS A 93 -1.17 -23.81 -3.05
CA LYS A 93 -0.93 -25.16 -2.53
C LYS A 93 -2.01 -25.64 -1.57
N ARG A 94 -3.03 -24.82 -1.30
CA ARG A 94 -4.09 -25.07 -0.30
C ARG A 94 -3.54 -25.34 1.10
N ILE A 95 -2.44 -24.68 1.44
CA ILE A 95 -1.85 -24.69 2.78
C ILE A 95 -2.47 -23.55 3.59
N ASP A 96 -2.76 -23.79 4.87
CA ASP A 96 -3.26 -22.74 5.76
C ASP A 96 -2.21 -21.65 5.95
N SER A 97 -2.60 -20.41 5.67
CA SER A 97 -1.76 -19.21 5.79
C SER A 97 -2.12 -18.32 6.99
N LEU A 98 -2.82 -18.84 8.00
CA LEU A 98 -3.35 -18.03 9.12
C LEU A 98 -2.28 -17.19 9.83
N GLU A 99 -1.11 -17.76 10.12
CA GLU A 99 -0.04 -17.02 10.78
C GLU A 99 0.62 -16.02 9.82
N ASP A 100 0.78 -16.39 8.54
CA ASP A 100 1.32 -15.51 7.51
C ASP A 100 0.41 -14.30 7.25
N ASP A 101 -0.91 -14.50 7.31
CA ASP A 101 -1.89 -13.42 7.22
C ASP A 101 -1.78 -12.44 8.40
N ARG A 102 -1.46 -12.93 9.62
CA ARG A 102 -1.22 -12.07 10.79
C ARG A 102 0.08 -11.30 10.65
N THR A 103 1.14 -11.94 10.15
CA THR A 103 2.39 -11.24 9.85
C THR A 103 2.15 -10.12 8.84
N LEU A 104 1.39 -10.39 7.77
CA LEU A 104 1.04 -9.37 6.80
C LEU A 104 0.18 -8.25 7.42
N GLU A 105 -0.78 -8.58 8.28
CA GLU A 105 -1.58 -7.57 9.00
C GLU A 105 -0.70 -6.59 9.78
N LEU A 106 0.28 -7.10 10.53
CA LEU A 106 1.20 -6.25 11.30
C LEU A 106 2.05 -5.36 10.38
N MET A 107 2.58 -5.92 9.29
CA MET A 107 3.36 -5.14 8.31
C MET A 107 2.51 -4.04 7.65
N LEU A 108 1.23 -4.32 7.35
CA LEU A 108 0.32 -3.34 6.77
C LEU A 108 0.00 -2.22 7.76
N VAL A 109 -0.25 -2.54 9.03
CA VAL A 109 -0.49 -1.52 10.06
C VAL A 109 0.70 -0.59 10.17
N ASP A 110 1.92 -1.14 10.28
CA ASP A 110 3.13 -0.33 10.37
C ASP A 110 3.30 0.57 9.13
N HIS A 111 3.13 0.01 7.93
CA HIS A 111 3.22 0.75 6.67
C HIS A 111 2.18 1.88 6.58
N ILE A 112 0.90 1.59 6.88
CA ILE A 112 -0.19 2.57 6.86
C ILE A 112 0.04 3.69 7.86
N GLU A 113 0.48 3.37 9.09
CA GLU A 113 0.77 4.40 10.10
C GLU A 113 1.94 5.30 9.67
N ASN A 114 3.00 4.72 9.10
CA ASN A 114 4.13 5.47 8.60
C ASN A 114 3.72 6.40 7.44
N ASP A 115 2.86 5.93 6.56
CA ASP A 115 2.37 6.73 5.45
C ASP A 115 1.43 7.86 5.87
N GLU A 116 0.46 7.53 6.75
CA GLU A 116 -0.54 8.48 7.24
C GLU A 116 0.06 9.59 8.10
N PHE A 117 1.06 9.27 8.93
CA PHE A 117 1.62 10.20 9.90
C PHE A 117 2.96 10.81 9.49
N GLU A 118 3.68 10.20 8.55
CA GLU A 118 5.00 10.68 8.11
C GLU A 118 5.03 11.02 6.62
N LEU A 119 4.86 10.03 5.73
CA LEU A 119 5.13 10.20 4.28
C LEU A 119 4.19 11.20 3.61
N TYR A 120 2.87 11.01 3.71
CA TYR A 120 1.92 11.87 3.01
C TYR A 120 1.84 13.28 3.59
N PRO A 121 1.88 13.47 4.93
CA PRO A 121 2.00 14.81 5.50
C PRO A 121 3.27 15.54 5.04
N ALA A 122 4.39 14.84 4.88
CA ALA A 122 5.60 15.42 4.31
C ALA A 122 5.40 15.82 2.85
N CYS A 123 4.76 14.97 2.04
CA CYS A 123 4.43 15.29 0.65
C CYS A 123 3.55 16.54 0.54
N ASP A 124 2.45 16.62 1.31
CA ASP A 124 1.55 17.78 1.30
C ASP A 124 2.22 19.08 1.77
N LYS A 125 3.29 18.97 2.57
CA LYS A 125 4.08 20.11 3.05
C LYS A 125 5.17 20.53 2.06
N MET A 126 5.81 19.58 1.39
CA MET A 126 7.05 19.78 0.64
C MET A 126 6.84 19.91 -0.87
N LEU A 127 5.81 19.27 -1.42
CA LEU A 127 5.52 19.31 -2.84
C LEU A 127 4.77 20.60 -3.21
N ASN A 128 5.20 21.23 -4.30
CA ASN A 128 4.47 22.35 -4.87
C ASN A 128 3.30 21.86 -5.75
N THR A 129 2.44 22.80 -6.16
CA THR A 129 1.25 22.50 -6.98
C THR A 129 1.59 21.75 -8.27
N ASP A 130 2.71 22.07 -8.93
CA ASP A 130 3.10 21.43 -10.19
C ASP A 130 3.48 19.96 -9.98
N ALA A 131 4.24 19.66 -8.91
CA ALA A 131 4.58 18.29 -8.53
C ALA A 131 3.32 17.47 -8.20
N VAL A 132 2.44 18.03 -7.37
CA VAL A 132 1.14 17.40 -7.04
C VAL A 132 0.32 17.15 -8.30
N THR A 133 0.26 18.13 -9.22
CA THR A 133 -0.47 17.98 -10.49
C THR A 133 0.08 16.85 -11.34
N ARG A 134 1.41 16.69 -11.42
CA ARG A 134 2.04 15.56 -12.15
C ARG A 134 1.71 14.21 -11.53
N VAL A 135 1.69 14.11 -10.19
CA VAL A 135 1.23 12.90 -9.50
C VAL A 135 -0.23 12.60 -9.89
N LEU A 136 -1.12 13.59 -9.77
CA LEU A 136 -2.55 13.40 -10.09
C LEU A 136 -2.79 12.99 -11.55
N MET A 137 -2.12 13.63 -12.51
CA MET A 137 -2.22 13.27 -13.93
C MET A 137 -1.80 11.84 -14.21
N ALA A 138 -0.85 11.30 -13.44
CA ALA A 138 -0.40 9.93 -13.62
C ALA A 138 -1.35 8.88 -13.01
N LEU A 139 -2.18 9.28 -12.04
CA LEU A 139 -3.16 8.41 -11.37
C LEU A 139 -4.50 8.37 -12.12
N TYR A 140 -4.83 9.43 -12.86
CA TYR A 140 -6.06 9.58 -13.63
C TYR A 140 -5.75 9.84 -15.12
N PRO A 141 -5.35 8.81 -15.89
CA PRO A 141 -5.05 8.95 -17.32
C PRO A 141 -6.27 9.30 -18.18
#